data_AF-A0AAN6VXD3-F1
#
_entry.id   AF-A0AAN6VXD3-F1
#
_cell.length_a   1.000
_cell.length_b   1.000
_cell.length_c   1.000
_cell.angle_alpha   90.00
_cell.angle_beta   90.00
_cell.angle_gamma   90.00
#
_symmetry.space_group_name_H-M   'P 1'
#
loop_
_entity.id
_entity.type
_entity.pdbx_description
1 polymer ?
#
loop_
_entity_poly.entity_id
_entity_poly.type
_entity_poly.pdbx_seq_one_letter_code
_entity_poly.pdbx_strand_id
1 'polypeptide(L)'
;MEGRVVKLGPGPVPLPQRLRVVYRIATNIRRLSLFDTDDPSAAQLSTTSLVKFALSRCGRALFLLAAFWLGNALMAKTMFVLHIIPSDFDQNKQALLSPIGLRDICLRSVMSVSWIWSSYSLLTSSHDLLAVLFVSVIRWDRPNEWPPLFGSITNVTSLRRFWGVFWHRLHVSLFDSHSATNPQHMQLPSHQQYSHNHHALQKTARALGMFCMSAACHAASNWVVMGRASVVGEFRFFISNWFICLLETVIDRFAMRRLFPRDSMLAALWKRLLGYIWTMLVIVCLTPAWQYPVVRASAGFHSKD
;
A
#
# COMPACT_ATOMS: atom_id res chain seq x y z
N MET A 1 -47.21 -48.21 23.56
CA MET A 1 -45.99 -48.07 22.73
C MET A 1 -46.04 -46.71 22.05
N GLU A 2 -45.54 -45.67 22.71
CA GLU A 2 -45.42 -44.33 22.12
C GLU A 2 -44.10 -44.25 21.33
N GLY A 3 -44.21 -44.03 20.02
CA GLY A 3 -43.10 -43.84 19.11
C GLY A 3 -42.37 -42.54 19.41
N ARG A 4 -41.19 -42.65 20.02
CA ARG A 4 -40.29 -41.54 20.29
C ARG A 4 -39.74 -41.02 18.96
N VAL A 5 -40.26 -39.89 18.47
CA VAL A 5 -39.74 -39.18 17.30
C VAL A 5 -38.30 -38.78 17.58
N VAL A 6 -37.36 -39.43 16.89
CA VAL A 6 -35.95 -39.06 16.88
C VAL A 6 -35.83 -37.71 16.17
N LYS A 7 -35.57 -36.64 16.93
CA LYS A 7 -35.10 -35.37 16.35
C LYS A 7 -33.73 -35.63 15.72
N LEU A 8 -33.70 -35.87 14.42
CA LEU A 8 -32.48 -35.88 13.63
C LEU A 8 -31.76 -34.54 13.87
N GLY A 9 -30.51 -34.61 14.35
CA GLY A 9 -29.65 -33.44 14.51
C GLY A 9 -29.47 -32.70 13.17
N PRO A 10 -28.93 -31.47 13.18
CA PRO A 10 -28.78 -30.69 11.96
C PRO A 10 -28.00 -31.51 10.93
N GLY A 11 -28.60 -31.71 9.75
CA GLY A 11 -27.99 -32.44 8.65
C GLY A 11 -26.62 -31.85 8.25
N PRO A 12 -25.84 -32.57 7.41
CA PRO A 12 -24.51 -32.13 7.03
C PRO A 12 -24.54 -30.71 6.46
N VAL A 13 -23.75 -29.81 7.05
CA VAL A 13 -23.61 -28.41 6.60
C VAL A 13 -23.33 -28.37 5.09
N PRO A 14 -24.06 -27.58 4.29
CA PRO A 14 -23.83 -27.48 2.85
C PRO A 14 -22.39 -27.12 2.48
N LEU A 15 -21.86 -27.70 1.40
CA LEU A 15 -20.48 -27.46 0.92
C LEU A 15 -20.14 -25.96 0.78
N PRO A 16 -20.99 -25.07 0.22
CA PRO A 16 -20.69 -23.64 0.13
C PRO A 16 -20.49 -22.96 1.48
N GLN A 17 -21.21 -23.40 2.52
CA GLN A 17 -21.04 -22.88 3.87
C GLN A 17 -19.73 -23.36 4.49
N ARG A 18 -19.34 -24.62 4.27
CA ARG A 18 -18.03 -25.14 4.70
C ARG A 18 -16.89 -24.39 4.03
N LEU A 19 -16.98 -24.21 2.71
CA LEU A 19 -15.99 -23.45 1.92
C LEU A 19 -15.89 -22.00 2.40
N ARG A 20 -17.02 -21.36 2.69
CA ARG A 20 -17.03 -20.01 3.27
C ARG A 20 -16.31 -19.97 4.62
N VAL A 21 -16.56 -20.92 5.51
CA VAL A 21 -15.88 -20.97 6.82
C VAL A 21 -14.37 -21.15 6.66
N VAL A 22 -13.95 -22.08 5.81
CA VAL A 22 -12.52 -22.30 5.50
C VAL A 22 -11.89 -21.04 4.92
N TYR A 23 -12.54 -20.41 3.93
CA TYR A 23 -12.11 -19.14 3.37
C TYR A 23 -11.96 -18.06 4.44
N ARG A 24 -12.99 -17.85 5.29
CA ARG A 24 -12.94 -16.82 6.33
C ARG A 24 -11.83 -17.08 7.34
N ILE A 25 -11.61 -18.32 7.77
CA ILE A 25 -10.50 -18.66 8.66
C ILE A 25 -9.15 -18.38 7.97
N ALA A 26 -8.99 -18.82 6.73
CA ALA A 26 -7.74 -18.67 5.98
C ALA A 26 -7.40 -17.20 5.64
N THR A 27 -8.41 -16.35 5.41
CA THR A 27 -8.22 -14.95 5.00
C THR A 27 -8.39 -13.94 6.13
N ASN A 28 -8.66 -14.38 7.36
CA ASN A 28 -8.82 -13.51 8.54
C ASN A 28 -7.49 -12.98 9.11
N ILE A 29 -6.68 -12.43 8.22
CA ILE A 29 -5.42 -11.75 8.52
C ILE A 29 -5.65 -10.60 9.51
N ARG A 30 -6.79 -9.92 9.39
CA ARG A 30 -7.18 -8.78 10.22
C ARG A 30 -7.74 -9.16 11.59
N ARG A 31 -7.86 -10.47 11.90
CA ARG A 31 -8.40 -11.00 13.16
C ARG A 31 -9.78 -10.41 13.51
N LEU A 32 -10.62 -10.22 12.50
CA LEU A 32 -12.02 -9.83 12.63
C LEU A 32 -12.82 -10.94 13.30
N SER A 33 -13.94 -10.60 13.95
CA SER A 33 -14.84 -11.62 14.50
C SER A 33 -15.39 -12.49 13.37
N LEU A 34 -15.09 -13.79 13.44
CA LEU A 34 -15.49 -14.76 12.43
C LEU A 34 -16.99 -15.09 12.52
N PHE A 35 -17.56 -15.01 13.72
CA PHE A 35 -18.87 -15.52 14.08
C PHE A 35 -19.58 -14.59 15.06
N ASP A 36 -19.77 -13.31 14.71
CA ASP A 36 -20.62 -12.44 15.52
C ASP A 36 -22.09 -12.84 15.33
N THR A 37 -22.66 -13.46 16.37
CA THR A 37 -24.10 -13.71 16.52
C THR A 37 -24.87 -12.48 17.00
N ASP A 38 -24.17 -11.47 17.56
CA ASP A 38 -24.80 -10.30 18.23
C ASP A 38 -24.45 -8.93 17.61
N ASP A 39 -23.77 -8.89 16.46
CA ASP A 39 -23.46 -7.62 15.78
C ASP A 39 -24.68 -7.12 14.98
N PRO A 40 -25.26 -5.95 15.27
CA PRO A 40 -26.38 -5.39 14.48
C PRO A 40 -25.99 -5.10 13.02
N SER A 41 -24.70 -5.06 12.68
CA SER A 41 -24.21 -5.02 11.29
C SER A 41 -24.23 -6.38 10.58
N ALA A 42 -24.49 -7.48 11.31
CA ALA A 42 -24.72 -8.82 10.79
C ALA A 42 -26.13 -8.99 10.21
N ALA A 43 -27.03 -8.01 10.39
CA ALA A 43 -28.29 -7.96 9.66
C ALA A 43 -27.98 -8.07 8.16
N GLN A 44 -28.62 -9.02 7.48
CA GLN A 44 -28.47 -9.19 6.04
C GLN A 44 -28.75 -7.84 5.36
N LEU A 45 -27.72 -7.28 4.74
CA LEU A 45 -27.83 -6.06 3.94
C LEU A 45 -28.96 -6.24 2.93
N SER A 46 -29.89 -5.28 2.90
CA SER A 46 -30.99 -5.31 1.94
C SER A 46 -30.44 -5.34 0.52
N THR A 47 -31.14 -6.01 -0.41
CA THR A 47 -30.74 -6.07 -1.83
C THR A 47 -30.46 -4.68 -2.39
N THR A 48 -31.27 -3.68 -2.01
CA THR A 48 -31.06 -2.28 -2.39
C THR A 48 -29.73 -1.70 -1.92
N SER A 49 -29.29 -2.03 -0.69
CA SER A 49 -28.00 -1.59 -0.17
C SER A 49 -26.81 -2.27 -0.89
N LEU A 50 -26.96 -3.54 -1.26
CA LEU A 50 -25.95 -4.29 -2.02
C LEU A 50 -25.82 -3.80 -3.47
N VAL A 51 -26.95 -3.48 -4.12
CA VAL A 51 -26.95 -2.90 -5.47
C VAL A 51 -26.30 -1.51 -5.46
N LYS A 52 -26.64 -0.66 -4.48
CA LYS A 52 -25.99 0.66 -4.32
C LYS A 52 -24.48 0.52 -4.11
N PHE A 53 -24.06 -0.42 -3.25
CA PHE A 53 -22.65 -0.72 -3.05
C PHE A 53 -21.96 -1.16 -4.35
N ALA A 54 -22.55 -2.13 -5.05
CA ALA A 54 -22.00 -2.65 -6.31
C ALA A 54 -21.90 -1.56 -7.38
N LEU A 55 -22.96 -0.77 -7.60
CA LEU A 55 -22.96 0.32 -8.58
C LEU A 55 -21.91 1.37 -8.26
N SER A 56 -21.78 1.76 -6.99
CA SER A 56 -20.77 2.74 -6.56
C SER A 56 -19.35 2.22 -6.81
N ARG A 57 -19.06 0.96 -6.47
CA ARG A 57 -17.74 0.35 -6.64
C ARG A 57 -17.42 0.10 -8.11
N CYS A 58 -18.36 -0.42 -8.89
CA CYS A 58 -18.20 -0.60 -10.34
C CYS A 58 -17.98 0.74 -11.05
N GLY A 59 -18.79 1.76 -10.73
CA GLY A 59 -18.62 3.10 -11.31
C GLY A 59 -17.24 3.69 -11.03
N ARG A 60 -16.76 3.57 -9.78
CA ARG A 60 -15.41 4.02 -9.41
C ARG A 60 -14.32 3.19 -10.09
N ALA A 61 -14.47 1.87 -10.16
CA ALA A 61 -13.51 1.00 -10.83
C ALA A 61 -13.40 1.32 -12.33
N LEU A 62 -14.53 1.47 -13.02
CA LEU A 62 -14.56 1.85 -14.44
C LEU A 62 -13.94 3.22 -14.69
N PHE A 63 -14.26 4.21 -13.85
CA PHE A 63 -13.64 5.52 -13.91
C PHE A 63 -12.11 5.43 -13.76
N LEU A 64 -11.63 4.71 -12.75
CA LEU A 64 -10.19 4.56 -12.50
C LEU A 64 -9.48 3.74 -13.59
N LEU A 65 -10.14 2.75 -14.19
CA LEU A 65 -9.59 2.00 -15.33
C LEU A 65 -9.48 2.90 -16.57
N ALA A 66 -10.52 3.69 -16.88
CA ALA A 66 -10.46 4.66 -17.96
C ALA A 66 -9.34 5.69 -17.72
N ALA A 67 -9.23 6.20 -16.50
CA ALA A 67 -8.20 7.16 -16.11
C ALA A 67 -6.78 6.53 -16.11
N PHE A 68 -6.65 5.24 -15.79
CA PHE A 68 -5.41 4.46 -15.93
C PHE A 68 -4.97 4.40 -17.40
N TRP A 69 -5.85 3.99 -18.31
CA TRP A 69 -5.55 3.90 -19.74
C TRP A 69 -5.21 5.28 -20.34
N LEU A 70 -5.95 6.32 -19.96
CA LEU A 70 -5.64 7.69 -20.36
C LEU A 70 -4.27 8.12 -19.84
N GLY A 71 -3.96 7.86 -18.57
CA GLY A 71 -2.65 8.17 -17.98
C GLY A 71 -1.50 7.47 -18.71
N ASN A 72 -1.66 6.19 -19.06
CA ASN A 72 -0.65 5.44 -19.82
C ASN A 72 -0.50 5.98 -21.25
N ALA A 73 -1.60 6.38 -21.91
CA ALA A 73 -1.54 6.99 -23.24
C ALA A 73 -0.84 8.36 -23.22
N LEU A 74 -1.14 9.18 -22.20
CA LEU A 74 -0.45 10.45 -21.97
C LEU A 74 1.04 10.23 -21.69
N MET A 75 1.38 9.24 -20.87
CA MET A 75 2.76 8.86 -20.61
C MET A 75 3.50 8.49 -21.89
N ALA A 76 2.94 7.59 -22.71
CA ALA A 76 3.53 7.19 -23.98
C ALA A 76 3.74 8.40 -24.92
N LYS A 77 2.75 9.30 -25.00
CA LYS A 77 2.87 10.55 -25.77
C LYS A 77 3.97 11.47 -25.22
N THR A 78 4.06 11.64 -23.90
CA THR A 78 5.11 12.42 -23.25
C THR A 78 6.49 11.83 -23.54
N MET A 79 6.65 10.52 -23.43
CA MET A 79 7.90 9.83 -23.75
C MET A 79 8.32 10.04 -25.22
N PHE A 80 7.35 10.01 -26.14
CA PHE A 80 7.59 10.29 -27.56
C PHE A 80 8.03 11.75 -27.79
N VAL A 81 7.30 12.72 -27.23
CA VAL A 81 7.60 14.17 -27.39
C VAL A 81 8.95 14.54 -26.77
N LEU A 82 9.33 13.90 -25.67
CA LEU A 82 10.62 14.14 -25.02
C LEU A 82 11.81 13.51 -25.74
N HIS A 83 11.58 12.77 -26.83
CA HIS A 83 12.62 12.04 -27.57
C HIS A 83 13.52 11.25 -26.61
N ILE A 84 12.89 10.39 -25.80
CA ILE A 84 13.60 9.58 -24.81
C ILE A 84 14.56 8.64 -25.52
N ILE A 85 15.81 8.65 -25.06
CA ILE A 85 16.89 7.79 -25.56
C ILE A 85 17.40 6.88 -24.43
N PRO A 86 18.06 5.76 -24.74
CA PRO A 86 18.51 4.80 -23.72
C PRO A 86 19.41 5.41 -22.64
N SER A 87 20.25 6.39 -23.02
CA SER A 87 21.16 7.07 -22.10
C SER A 87 20.44 7.99 -21.08
N ASP A 88 19.15 8.24 -21.24
CA ASP A 88 18.33 8.90 -20.22
C ASP A 88 18.18 8.05 -18.96
N PHE A 89 18.39 6.74 -19.07
CA PHE A 89 18.21 5.78 -17.98
C PHE A 89 19.52 5.18 -17.46
N ASP A 90 20.66 5.76 -17.85
CA ASP A 90 21.98 5.28 -17.47
C ASP A 90 22.19 5.19 -15.95
N GLN A 91 23.10 4.31 -15.54
CA GLN A 91 23.32 3.99 -14.13
C GLN A 91 23.80 5.20 -13.30
N ASN A 92 24.60 6.09 -13.90
CA ASN A 92 25.02 7.34 -13.26
C ASN A 92 23.85 8.29 -12.97
N LYS A 93 22.74 8.21 -13.73
CA LYS A 93 21.51 8.98 -13.51
C LYS A 93 20.56 8.37 -12.49
N GLN A 94 20.92 7.24 -11.88
CA GLN A 94 20.11 6.57 -10.86
C GLN A 94 20.44 7.04 -9.43
N ALA A 95 21.57 7.72 -9.24
CA ALA A 95 21.99 8.13 -7.90
C ALA A 95 21.09 9.24 -7.33
N LEU A 96 21.01 9.28 -5.99
CA LEU A 96 20.25 10.29 -5.26
C LEU A 96 20.80 11.71 -5.48
N LEU A 97 22.14 11.84 -5.54
CA LEU A 97 22.87 13.11 -5.59
C LEU A 97 23.75 13.24 -6.85
N SER A 98 23.38 12.59 -7.97
CA SER A 98 24.09 12.82 -9.24
C SER A 98 23.87 14.26 -9.72
N PRO A 99 24.83 14.89 -10.42
CA PRO A 99 24.57 16.12 -11.17
C PRO A 99 23.42 15.87 -12.14
N ILE A 100 22.25 16.44 -11.85
CA ILE A 100 21.03 16.25 -12.63
C ILE A 100 20.70 17.53 -13.39
N GLY A 101 20.52 17.40 -14.70
CA GLY A 101 20.03 18.49 -15.52
C GLY A 101 18.50 18.63 -15.41
N LEU A 102 17.96 19.70 -15.99
CA LEU A 102 16.51 19.91 -16.07
C LEU A 102 15.79 18.75 -16.77
N ARG A 103 16.40 18.16 -17.81
CA ARG A 103 15.89 16.97 -18.50
C ARG A 103 15.75 15.79 -17.55
N ASP A 104 16.74 15.54 -16.71
CA ASP A 104 16.68 14.43 -15.74
C ASP A 104 15.59 14.70 -14.71
N ILE A 105 15.50 15.91 -14.15
CA ILE A 105 14.41 16.28 -13.20
C ILE A 105 13.03 16.06 -13.82
N CYS A 106 12.84 16.46 -15.09
CA CYS A 106 11.61 16.25 -15.83
C CYS A 106 11.26 14.76 -15.96
N LEU A 107 12.20 13.94 -16.45
CA LEU A 107 11.98 12.50 -16.63
C LEU A 107 11.73 11.78 -15.31
N ARG A 108 12.50 12.10 -14.27
CA ARG A 108 12.31 11.56 -12.92
C ARG A 108 10.92 11.89 -12.38
N SER A 109 10.44 13.12 -12.61
CA SER A 109 9.10 13.57 -12.20
C SER A 109 8.00 12.83 -12.95
N VAL A 110 8.12 12.75 -14.27
CA VAL A 110 7.18 12.04 -15.15
C VAL A 110 7.07 10.57 -14.74
N MET A 111 8.20 9.87 -14.57
CA MET A 111 8.23 8.46 -14.15
C MET A 111 7.62 8.26 -12.76
N SER A 112 7.93 9.15 -11.81
CA SER A 112 7.39 9.09 -10.45
C SER A 112 5.87 9.23 -10.42
N VAL A 113 5.35 10.24 -11.13
CA VAL A 113 3.90 10.48 -11.23
C VAL A 113 3.22 9.32 -11.96
N SER A 114 3.81 8.83 -13.05
CA SER A 114 3.30 7.66 -13.78
C SER A 114 3.15 6.47 -12.86
N TRP A 115 4.20 6.14 -12.13
CA TRP A 115 4.20 4.97 -11.25
C TRP A 115 3.14 5.09 -10.15
N ILE A 116 3.05 6.25 -9.49
CA ILE A 116 2.04 6.50 -8.45
C ILE A 116 0.65 6.33 -9.02
N TRP A 117 0.39 6.97 -10.16
CA TRP A 117 -0.92 6.97 -10.81
C TRP A 117 -1.33 5.57 -11.27
N SER A 118 -0.45 4.89 -12.02
CA SER A 118 -0.72 3.58 -12.57
C SER A 118 -0.97 2.55 -11.46
N SER A 119 -0.16 2.59 -10.40
CA SER A 119 -0.34 1.72 -9.22
C SER A 119 -1.65 2.01 -8.49
N TYR A 120 -1.94 3.28 -8.20
CA TYR A 120 -3.15 3.69 -7.49
C TYR A 120 -4.42 3.26 -8.24
N SER A 121 -4.49 3.57 -9.53
CA SER A 121 -5.68 3.32 -10.35
C SER A 121 -5.91 1.83 -10.57
N LEU A 122 -4.86 1.06 -10.88
CA LEU A 122 -4.98 -0.38 -11.11
C LEU A 122 -5.30 -1.17 -9.84
N LEU A 123 -4.62 -0.87 -8.72
CA LEU A 123 -4.87 -1.57 -7.46
C LEU A 123 -6.26 -1.23 -6.90
N THR A 124 -6.66 0.05 -6.94
CA THR A 124 -7.97 0.47 -6.42
C THR A 124 -9.12 -0.10 -7.25
N SER A 125 -9.01 -0.09 -8.59
CA SER A 125 -10.04 -0.68 -9.45
C SER A 125 -10.14 -2.19 -9.25
N SER A 126 -9.01 -2.90 -9.19
CA SER A 126 -8.98 -4.35 -8.92
C SER A 126 -9.61 -4.67 -7.57
N HIS A 127 -9.29 -3.90 -6.53
CA HIS A 127 -9.89 -4.06 -5.20
C HIS A 127 -11.39 -3.81 -5.18
N ASP A 128 -11.87 -2.80 -5.92
CA ASP A 128 -13.30 -2.52 -6.02
C ASP A 128 -14.05 -3.65 -6.75
N LEU A 129 -13.47 -4.19 -7.83
CA LEU A 129 -14.05 -5.33 -8.55
C LEU A 129 -14.12 -6.58 -7.66
N LEU A 130 -13.04 -6.87 -6.92
CA LEU A 130 -13.03 -7.96 -5.95
C LEU A 130 -14.03 -7.71 -4.81
N ALA A 131 -14.17 -6.48 -4.32
CA ALA A 131 -15.18 -6.15 -3.33
C ALA A 131 -16.60 -6.42 -3.83
N VAL A 132 -16.91 -6.07 -5.09
CA VAL A 132 -18.20 -6.40 -5.71
C VAL A 132 -18.41 -7.92 -5.79
N LEU A 133 -17.38 -8.66 -6.19
CA LEU A 133 -17.44 -10.12 -6.27
C LEU A 133 -17.75 -10.74 -4.90
N PHE A 134 -16.95 -10.44 -3.88
CA PHE A 134 -17.07 -11.09 -2.56
C PHE A 134 -18.26 -10.59 -1.72
N VAL A 135 -18.67 -9.33 -1.86
CA VAL A 135 -19.77 -8.74 -1.09
C VAL A 135 -21.12 -8.91 -1.79
N SER A 136 -21.22 -8.63 -3.09
CA SER A 136 -22.50 -8.56 -3.79
C SER A 136 -22.87 -9.84 -4.54
N VAL A 137 -21.89 -10.51 -5.17
CA VAL A 137 -22.13 -11.72 -5.98
C VAL A 137 -22.08 -12.97 -5.11
N ILE A 138 -20.94 -13.23 -4.47
CA ILE A 138 -20.70 -14.44 -3.67
C ILE A 138 -21.30 -14.30 -2.25
N ARG A 139 -21.40 -13.06 -1.75
CA ARG A 139 -21.94 -12.73 -0.41
C ARG A 139 -21.20 -13.43 0.74
N TRP A 140 -19.88 -13.59 0.59
CA TRP A 140 -19.04 -14.14 1.66
C TRP A 140 -18.63 -13.07 2.66
N ASP A 141 -18.47 -11.84 2.20
CA ASP A 141 -17.96 -10.71 2.97
C ASP A 141 -19.00 -9.57 3.09
N ARG A 142 -18.75 -8.65 4.03
CA ARG A 142 -19.50 -7.43 4.28
C ARG A 142 -18.79 -6.20 3.69
N PRO A 143 -19.50 -5.13 3.33
CA PRO A 143 -18.91 -3.89 2.81
C PRO A 143 -17.80 -3.28 3.68
N ASN A 144 -17.93 -3.36 5.01
CA ASN A 144 -16.95 -2.83 5.97
C ASN A 144 -15.66 -3.68 6.05
N GLU A 145 -15.71 -4.95 5.63
CA GLU A 145 -14.54 -5.82 5.50
C GLU A 145 -13.67 -5.42 4.29
N TRP A 146 -14.17 -4.56 3.40
CA TRP A 146 -13.49 -4.05 2.20
C TRP A 146 -13.21 -2.52 2.27
N PRO A 147 -12.39 -2.06 3.24
CA PRO A 147 -12.01 -0.66 3.35
C PRO A 147 -11.19 -0.21 2.12
N PRO A 148 -11.09 1.10 1.87
CA PRO A 148 -10.22 1.62 0.81
C PRO A 148 -8.76 1.18 1.00
N LEU A 149 -8.10 0.78 -0.11
CA LEU A 149 -6.68 0.42 -0.11
C LEU A 149 -5.78 1.61 0.20
N PHE A 150 -6.16 2.80 -0.29
CA PHE A 150 -5.39 4.02 -0.12
C PHE A 150 -6.09 4.95 0.86
N GLY A 151 -5.29 5.68 1.64
CA GLY A 151 -5.77 6.75 2.50
C GLY A 151 -6.07 8.03 1.71
N SER A 152 -6.33 9.12 2.44
CA SER A 152 -6.53 10.42 1.80
C SER A 152 -5.21 11.09 1.47
N ILE A 153 -5.08 11.56 0.22
CA ILE A 153 -3.92 12.33 -0.26
C ILE A 153 -3.73 13.64 0.52
N THR A 154 -4.81 14.17 1.11
CA THR A 154 -4.75 15.38 1.94
C THR A 154 -3.88 15.20 3.19
N ASN A 155 -3.56 13.96 3.58
CA ASN A 155 -2.71 13.68 4.72
C ASN A 155 -1.23 13.44 4.36
N VAL A 156 -0.84 13.54 3.09
CA VAL A 156 0.51 13.23 2.59
C VAL A 156 1.48 14.39 2.82
N THR A 157 1.66 14.80 4.08
CA THR A 157 2.50 15.96 4.45
C THR A 157 3.92 15.57 4.85
N SER A 158 4.31 14.31 4.64
CA SER A 158 5.66 13.78 4.85
C SER A 158 5.74 12.40 4.20
N LEU A 159 6.95 11.89 3.96
CA LEU A 159 7.17 10.56 3.40
C LEU A 159 6.62 9.45 4.32
N ARG A 160 6.73 9.62 5.65
CA ARG A 160 6.09 8.70 6.62
C ARG A 160 4.58 8.62 6.44
N ARG A 161 3.90 9.75 6.19
CA ARG A 161 2.45 9.76 5.99
C ARG A 161 2.08 9.21 4.61
N PHE A 162 2.93 9.42 3.60
CA PHE A 162 2.79 8.76 2.31
C PHE A 162 2.73 7.24 2.49
N TRP A 163 3.76 6.62 3.08
CA TRP A 163 3.82 5.15 3.21
C TRP A 163 2.90 4.60 4.30
N GLY A 164 2.79 5.26 5.45
CA GLY A 164 2.06 4.73 6.61
C GLY A 164 0.56 5.05 6.65
N VAL A 165 0.10 6.05 5.90
CA VAL A 165 -1.31 6.49 5.92
C VAL A 165 -1.96 6.40 4.54
N PHE A 166 -1.26 6.83 3.49
CA PHE A 166 -1.82 6.91 2.15
C PHE A 166 -1.62 5.63 1.33
N TRP A 167 -0.40 5.09 1.28
CA TRP A 167 -0.01 4.07 0.32
C TRP A 167 -0.43 2.65 0.73
N HIS A 168 -1.17 1.97 -0.16
CA HIS A 168 -1.48 0.53 -0.17
C HIS A 168 -1.57 -0.16 1.21
N ARG A 169 -2.63 0.03 1.99
CA ARG A 169 -2.70 -0.40 3.40
C ARG A 169 -2.91 -1.91 3.64
N LEU A 170 -3.13 -2.72 2.59
CA LEU A 170 -3.45 -4.14 2.73
C LEU A 170 -2.34 -4.92 3.44
N HIS A 171 -1.09 -4.62 3.08
CA HIS A 171 0.08 -5.30 3.59
C HIS A 171 0.35 -5.01 5.09
N VAL A 172 -0.12 -3.88 5.61
CA VAL A 172 0.05 -3.53 7.03
C VAL A 172 -0.58 -4.58 7.93
N SER A 173 -1.81 -5.02 7.63
CA SER A 173 -2.50 -6.04 8.42
C SER A 173 -1.86 -7.43 8.33
N LEU A 174 -1.38 -7.80 7.13
CA LEU A 174 -0.60 -9.01 6.90
C LEU A 174 0.68 -9.01 7.74
N PHE A 175 1.40 -7.89 7.73
CA PHE A 175 2.66 -7.81 8.46
C PHE A 175 2.47 -7.68 9.97
N ASP A 176 1.47 -6.94 10.44
CA ASP A 176 1.17 -6.86 11.87
C ASP A 176 0.72 -8.20 12.46
N SER A 177 0.01 -9.03 11.68
CA SER A 177 -0.42 -10.36 12.13
C SER A 177 0.70 -11.39 12.20
N HIS A 178 1.72 -11.28 11.34
CA HIS A 178 2.87 -12.20 11.28
C HIS A 178 4.15 -11.68 11.93
N SER A 179 4.19 -10.41 12.34
CA SER A 179 5.33 -9.82 13.02
C SER A 179 5.49 -10.37 14.43
N ALA A 180 6.61 -11.04 14.70
CA ALA A 180 7.00 -11.53 16.03
C ALA A 180 7.13 -10.41 17.10
N THR A 181 7.09 -9.15 16.67
CA THR A 181 7.09 -8.01 17.57
C THR A 181 5.67 -7.57 17.97
N ASN A 182 4.60 -8.20 17.48
CA ASN A 182 3.24 -7.88 17.91
C ASN A 182 3.09 -8.17 19.42
N PRO A 183 2.64 -7.19 20.23
CA PRO A 183 2.47 -7.37 21.67
C PRO A 183 1.55 -8.54 22.05
N GLN A 184 0.69 -9.02 21.13
CA GLN A 184 -0.14 -10.21 21.36
C GLN A 184 0.64 -11.54 21.24
N HIS A 185 1.70 -11.59 20.44
CA HIS A 185 2.60 -12.76 20.35
C HIS A 185 3.62 -12.77 21.49
N MET A 186 3.95 -11.60 22.00
CA MET A 186 4.83 -11.43 23.13
C MET A 186 3.95 -11.42 24.40
N GLN A 187 3.68 -12.60 24.96
CA GLN A 187 3.03 -12.76 26.28
C GLN A 187 3.92 -12.18 27.39
N LEU A 188 4.20 -10.88 27.33
CA LEU A 188 4.92 -10.19 28.38
C LEU A 188 3.93 -9.76 29.45
N PRO A 189 4.24 -10.01 30.73
CA PRO A 189 3.43 -9.51 31.83
C PRO A 189 3.21 -8.01 31.66
N SER A 190 1.95 -7.60 31.80
CA SER A 190 1.40 -6.25 31.62
C SER A 190 1.97 -5.18 32.58
N HIS A 191 3.13 -5.42 33.20
CA HIS A 191 3.66 -4.60 34.29
C HIS A 191 5.14 -4.17 34.12
N GLN A 192 5.73 -4.28 32.93
CA GLN A 192 7.01 -3.62 32.66
C GLN A 192 6.79 -2.30 31.93
N GLN A 193 7.02 -1.22 32.68
CA GLN A 193 7.13 0.16 32.22
C GLN A 193 8.34 0.26 31.27
N TYR A 194 8.18 -0.22 30.03
CA TYR A 194 9.20 -0.12 29.01
C TYR A 194 9.54 1.35 28.79
N SER A 195 10.82 1.69 28.90
CA SER A 195 11.32 3.02 28.61
C SER A 195 10.87 3.47 27.22
N HIS A 196 10.51 4.75 27.09
CA HIS A 196 10.06 5.38 25.85
C HIS A 196 11.00 5.11 24.64
N ASN A 197 12.29 4.86 24.91
CA ASN A 197 13.28 4.52 23.89
C ASN A 197 13.11 3.11 23.32
N HIS A 198 12.75 2.11 24.14
CA HIS A 198 12.47 0.75 23.67
C HIS A 198 11.28 0.72 22.73
N HIS A 199 10.21 1.46 23.05
CA HIS A 199 9.03 1.52 22.20
C HIS A 199 9.31 2.22 20.86
N ALA A 200 10.15 3.27 20.85
CA ALA A 200 10.58 3.92 19.61
C ALA A 200 11.44 2.98 18.74
N LEU A 201 12.37 2.24 19.34
CA LEU A 201 13.20 1.26 18.64
C LEU A 201 12.35 0.15 18.02
N GLN A 202 11.39 -0.41 18.77
CA GLN A 202 10.47 -1.43 18.27
C GLN A 202 9.66 -0.92 17.06
N LYS A 203 9.14 0.30 17.10
CA LYS A 203 8.41 0.89 15.97
C LYS A 203 9.29 1.05 14.73
N THR A 204 10.52 1.52 14.90
CA THR A 204 11.48 1.68 13.81
C THR A 204 11.90 0.34 13.21
N ALA A 205 12.13 -0.68 14.05
CA ALA A 205 12.47 -2.04 13.62
C ALA A 205 11.30 -2.71 12.88
N ARG A 206 10.07 -2.54 13.37
CA ARG A 206 8.85 -2.98 12.67
C ARG A 206 8.75 -2.35 11.29
N ALA A 207 8.96 -1.03 11.21
CA ALA A 207 8.97 -0.32 9.93
C ALA A 207 10.03 -0.90 8.98
N LEU A 208 11.25 -1.14 9.46
CA LEU A 208 12.31 -1.74 8.65
C LEU A 208 11.89 -3.09 8.08
N GLY A 209 11.32 -3.96 8.92
CA GLY A 209 10.80 -5.27 8.49
C GLY A 209 9.74 -5.16 7.39
N MET A 210 8.81 -4.21 7.49
CA MET A 210 7.80 -3.96 6.46
C MET A 210 8.41 -3.49 5.13
N PHE A 211 9.41 -2.61 5.17
CA PHE A 211 10.12 -2.13 3.97
C PHE A 211 10.95 -3.26 3.32
N CYS A 212 11.68 -4.07 4.09
CA CYS A 212 12.43 -5.22 3.59
C CYS A 212 11.52 -6.27 2.94
N MET A 213 10.39 -6.58 3.57
CA MET A 213 9.45 -7.54 3.02
C MET A 213 8.80 -7.02 1.73
N SER A 214 8.47 -5.73 1.67
CA SER A 214 7.99 -5.09 0.45
C SER A 214 9.03 -5.21 -0.68
N ALA A 215 10.30 -4.97 -0.39
CA ALA A 215 11.39 -5.16 -1.36
C ALA A 215 11.48 -6.60 -1.86
N ALA A 216 11.37 -7.59 -0.96
CA ALA A 216 11.38 -9.00 -1.33
C ALA A 216 10.19 -9.37 -2.23
N CYS A 217 8.98 -8.91 -1.90
CA CYS A 217 7.80 -9.15 -2.73
C CYS A 217 7.93 -8.53 -4.13
N HIS A 218 8.46 -7.32 -4.23
CA HIS A 218 8.72 -6.67 -5.52
C HIS A 218 9.80 -7.39 -6.33
N ALA A 219 10.90 -7.80 -5.69
CA ALA A 219 11.95 -8.58 -6.33
C ALA A 219 11.42 -9.92 -6.87
N ALA A 220 10.60 -10.63 -6.07
CA ALA A 220 9.96 -11.87 -6.47
C ALA A 220 8.96 -11.63 -7.62
N SER A 221 8.16 -10.56 -7.57
CA SER A 221 7.24 -10.20 -8.65
C SER A 221 7.99 -9.93 -9.96
N ASN A 222 9.08 -9.17 -9.92
CA ASN A 222 9.89 -8.90 -11.11
C ASN A 222 10.53 -10.18 -11.65
N TRP A 223 10.96 -11.09 -10.77
CA TRP A 223 11.49 -12.39 -11.20
C TRP A 223 10.44 -13.22 -11.94
N VAL A 224 9.22 -13.31 -11.41
CA VAL A 224 8.14 -14.08 -12.03
C VAL A 224 7.66 -13.45 -13.35
N VAL A 225 7.51 -12.12 -13.39
CA VAL A 225 6.92 -11.43 -14.56
C VAL A 225 7.96 -11.15 -15.66
N MET A 226 9.18 -10.80 -15.29
CA MET A 226 10.23 -10.36 -16.22
C MET A 226 11.38 -11.37 -16.35
N GLY A 227 11.33 -12.49 -15.63
CA GLY A 227 12.40 -13.49 -15.58
C GLY A 227 13.65 -13.04 -14.82
N ARG A 228 13.63 -11.87 -14.16
CA ARG A 228 14.81 -11.27 -13.50
C ARG A 228 14.44 -10.52 -12.23
N ALA A 229 15.25 -10.64 -11.18
CA ALA A 229 15.10 -9.87 -9.95
C ALA A 229 16.18 -8.78 -9.86
N SER A 230 15.81 -7.50 -9.85
CA SER A 230 16.72 -6.40 -9.48
C SER A 230 16.79 -6.27 -7.95
N VAL A 231 17.18 -7.33 -7.24
CA VAL A 231 17.11 -7.40 -5.76
C VAL A 231 17.79 -6.19 -5.11
N VAL A 232 18.99 -5.84 -5.57
CA VAL A 232 19.75 -4.69 -5.05
C VAL A 232 18.99 -3.38 -5.27
N GLY A 233 18.40 -3.18 -6.45
CA GLY A 233 17.62 -1.99 -6.78
C GLY A 233 16.37 -1.84 -5.91
N GLU A 234 15.65 -2.95 -5.71
CA GLU A 234 14.47 -3.02 -4.84
C GLU A 234 14.83 -2.66 -3.40
N PHE A 235 15.80 -3.37 -2.80
CA PHE A 235 16.21 -3.12 -1.42
C PHE A 235 16.77 -1.71 -1.24
N ARG A 236 17.55 -1.20 -2.20
CA ARG A 236 18.05 0.19 -2.16
C ARG A 236 16.90 1.19 -2.08
N PHE A 237 15.83 1.02 -2.87
CA PHE A 237 14.67 1.91 -2.84
C PHE A 237 13.93 1.84 -1.50
N PHE A 238 13.55 0.64 -1.05
CA PHE A 238 12.73 0.50 0.16
C PHE A 238 13.53 0.86 1.43
N ILE A 239 14.80 0.48 1.55
CA ILE A 239 15.65 0.86 2.69
C ILE A 239 15.89 2.37 2.72
N SER A 240 16.10 3.02 1.57
CA SER A 240 16.25 4.49 1.51
C SER A 240 14.99 5.20 1.99
N ASN A 241 13.81 4.73 1.58
CA ASN A 241 12.54 5.26 2.07
C ASN A 241 12.39 5.09 3.59
N TRP A 242 12.75 3.93 4.13
CA TRP A 242 12.78 3.70 5.59
C TRP A 242 13.72 4.67 6.31
N PHE A 243 14.94 4.86 5.79
CA PHE A 243 15.93 5.74 6.41
C PHE A 243 15.44 7.20 6.42
N ILE A 244 14.87 7.69 5.32
CA ILE A 244 14.28 9.04 5.27
C ILE A 244 13.09 9.15 6.23
N CYS A 245 12.24 8.12 6.33
CA CYS A 245 11.18 8.08 7.33
C CYS A 245 11.72 8.14 8.78
N LEU A 246 12.83 7.46 9.06
CA LEU A 246 13.49 7.53 10.36
C LEU A 246 14.02 8.95 10.62
N LEU A 247 14.68 9.57 9.65
CA LEU A 247 15.14 10.95 9.74
C LEU A 247 13.98 11.93 9.99
N GLU A 248 12.86 11.80 9.28
CA GLU A 248 11.66 12.61 9.53
C GLU A 248 11.15 12.46 10.97
N THR A 249 11.27 11.28 11.57
CA THR A 249 10.86 11.03 12.97
C THR A 249 11.79 11.74 13.95
N VAL A 250 13.10 11.69 13.69
CA VAL A 250 14.11 12.38 14.51
C VAL A 250 13.92 13.90 14.39
N ILE A 251 13.82 14.42 13.17
CA ILE A 251 13.63 15.86 12.90
C ILE A 251 12.32 16.37 13.51
N ASP A 252 11.22 15.63 13.42
CA ASP A 252 9.95 16.03 14.06
C ASP A 252 10.07 16.07 15.59
N ARG A 253 10.80 15.12 16.19
CA ARG A 253 11.01 15.06 17.64
C ARG A 253 11.88 16.20 18.15
N PHE A 254 12.95 16.55 17.44
CA PHE A 254 13.98 17.46 17.96
C PHE A 254 13.91 18.89 17.40
N ALA A 255 13.41 19.10 16.18
CA ALA A 255 13.48 20.40 15.49
C ALA A 255 12.09 20.99 15.17
N MET A 256 11.21 20.25 14.49
CA MET A 256 9.98 20.86 13.92
C MET A 256 8.99 21.34 14.97
N ARG A 257 8.95 20.73 16.17
CA ARG A 257 8.11 21.18 17.28
C ARG A 257 8.61 22.47 17.93
N ARG A 258 9.89 22.80 17.76
CA ARG A 258 10.51 24.03 18.28
C ARG A 258 10.43 25.17 17.26
N LEU A 259 10.60 24.86 15.97
CA LEU A 259 10.65 25.85 14.88
C LEU A 259 9.28 26.34 14.41
N PHE A 260 8.22 25.53 14.58
CA PHE A 260 6.85 25.91 14.19
C PHE A 260 5.89 25.77 15.37
N PRO A 261 5.85 26.76 16.29
CA PRO A 261 4.79 26.87 17.30
C PRO A 261 3.41 26.85 16.63
N ARG A 262 2.41 26.27 17.31
CA ARG A 262 1.07 26.01 16.75
C ARG A 262 0.19 27.26 16.59
N ASP A 263 0.75 28.44 16.76
CA ASP A 263 -0.04 29.62 17.14
C ASP A 263 -0.64 30.38 15.94
N SER A 264 -0.33 29.99 14.68
CA SER A 264 -0.99 30.58 13.51
C SER A 264 -1.41 29.56 12.44
N MET A 265 -2.58 29.81 11.84
CA MET A 265 -3.13 29.04 10.71
C MET A 265 -2.20 29.08 9.48
N LEU A 266 -1.55 30.23 9.24
CA LEU A 266 -0.61 30.41 8.13
C LEU A 266 0.63 29.52 8.29
N ALA A 267 1.19 29.41 9.49
CA ALA A 267 2.32 28.50 9.76
C ALA A 267 1.92 27.02 9.55
N ALA A 268 0.70 26.64 9.94
CA ALA A 268 0.19 25.30 9.70
C ALA A 268 0.02 24.99 8.20
N LEU A 269 -0.44 25.96 7.40
CA LEU A 269 -0.54 25.84 5.95
C LEU A 269 0.84 25.69 5.30
N TRP A 270 1.80 26.54 5.66
CA TRP A 270 3.17 26.45 5.14
C TRP A 270 3.84 25.13 5.47
N LYS A 271 3.72 24.66 6.73
CA LYS A 271 4.23 23.34 7.14
C LYS A 271 3.66 22.22 6.28
N ARG A 272 2.37 22.32 5.92
CA ARG A 272 1.69 21.35 5.07
C ARG A 272 2.16 21.41 3.62
N LEU A 273 2.30 22.60 3.03
CA LEU A 273 2.82 22.80 1.68
C LEU A 273 4.27 22.31 1.54
N LEU A 274 5.14 22.68 2.48
CA LEU A 274 6.52 22.21 2.53
C LEU A 274 6.57 20.68 2.65
N GLY A 275 5.67 20.09 3.43
CA GLY A 275 5.52 18.64 3.54
C GLY A 275 5.17 17.95 2.22
N TYR A 276 4.27 18.52 1.43
CA TYR A 276 3.94 18.00 0.09
C TYR A 276 5.13 18.08 -0.86
N ILE A 277 5.78 19.24 -0.92
CA ILE A 277 6.95 19.49 -1.77
C ILE A 277 8.08 18.51 -1.39
N TRP A 278 8.38 18.39 -0.10
CA TRP A 278 9.36 17.46 0.42
C TRP A 278 9.06 16.01 0.03
N THR A 279 7.82 15.57 0.22
CA THR A 279 7.42 14.19 -0.12
C THR A 279 7.63 13.91 -1.61
N MET A 280 7.20 14.83 -2.49
CA MET A 280 7.38 14.68 -3.93
C MET A 280 8.84 14.72 -4.33
N LEU A 281 9.63 15.64 -3.76
CA LEU A 281 11.06 15.73 -4.01
C LEU A 281 11.76 14.39 -3.70
N VAL A 282 11.49 13.81 -2.52
CA VAL A 282 12.09 12.53 -2.13
C VAL A 282 11.69 11.41 -3.09
N ILE A 283 10.41 11.32 -3.47
CA ILE A 283 9.94 10.31 -4.43
C ILE A 283 10.65 10.48 -5.78
N VAL A 284 10.76 11.72 -6.29
CA VAL A 284 11.45 12.03 -7.55
C VAL A 284 12.94 11.66 -7.49
N CYS A 285 13.57 11.84 -6.34
CA CYS A 285 14.97 11.49 -6.14
C CYS A 285 15.20 9.97 -6.02
N LEU A 286 14.27 9.22 -5.42
CA LEU A 286 14.43 7.77 -5.17
C LEU A 286 13.92 6.87 -6.30
N THR A 287 12.88 7.28 -7.02
CA THR A 287 12.25 6.48 -8.09
C THR A 287 13.23 5.98 -9.18
N PRO A 288 14.21 6.77 -9.65
CA PRO A 288 15.08 6.35 -10.76
C PRO A 288 15.91 5.11 -10.46
N ALA A 289 16.41 5.02 -9.22
CA ALA A 289 17.17 3.88 -8.72
C ALA A 289 16.41 2.54 -8.80
N TRP A 290 15.09 2.61 -8.87
CA TRP A 290 14.17 1.49 -8.91
C TRP A 290 13.57 1.26 -10.31
N GLN A 291 13.09 2.33 -10.96
CA GLN A 291 12.40 2.24 -12.25
C GLN A 291 13.33 2.16 -13.46
N TYR A 292 14.49 2.83 -13.45
CA TYR A 292 15.35 2.88 -14.63
C TYR A 292 15.92 1.51 -15.04
N PRO A 293 16.35 0.64 -14.10
CA PRO A 293 16.74 -0.72 -14.44
C PRO A 293 15.61 -1.50 -15.13
N VAL A 294 14.37 -1.34 -14.68
CA VAL A 294 13.19 -2.01 -15.26
C VAL A 294 12.91 -1.51 -16.68
N VAL A 295 13.00 -0.20 -16.92
CA VAL A 295 12.84 0.40 -18.25
C VAL A 295 13.93 -0.10 -19.20
N ARG A 296 15.20 -0.07 -18.76
CA ARG A 296 16.33 -0.55 -19.57
C ARG A 296 16.19 -2.04 -19.92
N ALA A 297 15.85 -2.87 -18.93
CA ALA A 297 15.63 -4.30 -19.14
C ALA A 297 14.49 -4.56 -20.13
N SER A 298 13.36 -3.85 -19.98
CA SER A 298 12.20 -3.96 -20.89
C SER A 298 12.52 -3.51 -22.32
N ALA A 299 13.44 -2.55 -22.48
CA ALA A 299 13.89 -2.08 -23.78
C ALA A 299 15.06 -2.91 -24.38
N GLY A 300 15.48 -4.00 -23.74
CA GLY A 300 16.55 -4.87 -24.21
C GLY A 300 17.97 -4.34 -23.94
N PHE A 301 18.12 -3.25 -23.19
CA PHE A 301 19.43 -2.76 -22.77
C PHE A 301 19.88 -3.51 -21.53
N HIS A 302 20.96 -4.27 -21.65
CA HIS A 302 21.52 -5.04 -20.54
C HIS A 302 22.74 -4.30 -19.97
N SER A 303 22.87 -4.24 -18.64
CA SER A 303 24.19 -4.04 -18.05
C SER A 303 25.04 -5.24 -18.45
N LYS A 304 26.23 -4.99 -18.99
CA LYS A 304 27.30 -5.98 -18.88
C LYS A 304 27.70 -5.92 -17.42
N ASP A 305 27.27 -6.93 -16.67
CA ASP A 305 27.72 -7.12 -15.29
C ASP A 305 29.25 -7.32 -15.26
#